data_AF-A0A3A0AC53-F1
#
_entry.id   AF-A0A3A0AC53-F1
#
_cell.length_a   1.000
_cell.length_b   1.000
_cell.length_c   1.000
_cell.angle_alpha   90.00
_cell.angle_beta   90.00
_cell.angle_gamma   90.00
#
_symmetry.space_group_name_H-M   'P 1'
#
loop_
_entity.id
_entity.type
_entity.pdbx_description
1 polymer ?
#
loop_
_entity_poly.entity_id
_entity_poly.type
_entity_poly.pdbx_seq_one_letter_code
_entity_poly.pdbx_strand_id
1 'polypeptide(L)'
;MTDRITSSTSTAPGLVVTRGDEVNQAAQYGARVQPADVPAGSLYWKVVNVRHLSPDENRGKHNVFVRVLDENGARVRDPNLRIGWTWEGRREDERADPKTLDKPDGELGFGDVDLFKGQHTEVWIEGDGLPGDHVLNLHTDHEPAEKTADGQDGNTRFHHSYLVTFQRTRQAEAAMPAPAPQEPGAVVAATNGSPAPPALDAATFVREEDDVPDGTRLRPGERFAKRWVLRNSGTTTWAQGYRLAWAGGDSLG
;
A
#
# COMPACT_ATOMS: atom_id res chain seq x y z
N MET A 1 -14.43 43.92 -30.56
CA MET A 1 -15.79 43.38 -30.46
C MET A 1 -15.69 41.88 -30.60
N THR A 2 -15.44 41.16 -29.51
CA THR A 2 -15.61 39.70 -29.49
C THR A 2 -15.73 39.24 -28.05
N ASP A 3 -16.70 38.37 -27.86
CA ASP A 3 -17.38 38.03 -26.62
C ASP A 3 -16.57 37.20 -25.63
N ARG A 4 -16.95 37.41 -24.37
CA ARG A 4 -16.79 36.49 -23.26
C ARG A 4 -17.50 35.17 -23.58
N ILE A 5 -16.76 34.06 -23.56
CA ILE A 5 -17.35 32.75 -23.30
C ILE A 5 -16.98 32.38 -21.87
N THR A 6 -17.99 32.39 -21.00
CA THR A 6 -17.92 31.78 -19.68
C THR A 6 -18.33 30.32 -19.85
N SER A 7 -17.45 29.38 -19.47
CA SER A 7 -17.81 27.99 -19.30
C SER A 7 -17.81 27.68 -17.80
N SER A 8 -19.00 27.43 -17.28
CA SER A 8 -19.27 26.86 -15.96
C SER A 8 -19.56 25.37 -16.14
N THR A 9 -18.79 24.50 -15.49
CA THR A 9 -19.06 23.06 -15.21
C THR A 9 -17.74 22.48 -14.71
N SER A 10 -17.65 21.56 -13.76
CA SER A 10 -18.58 20.90 -12.87
C SER A 10 -17.65 20.19 -11.89
N THR A 11 -17.89 20.35 -10.59
CA THR A 11 -17.20 19.57 -9.55
C THR A 11 -17.40 18.08 -9.84
N ALA A 12 -16.31 17.36 -10.02
CA ALA A 12 -16.27 15.90 -9.99
C ALA A 12 -15.32 15.50 -8.84
N PRO A 13 -15.65 14.44 -8.08
CA PRO A 13 -14.99 14.12 -6.82
C PRO A 13 -13.51 13.82 -7.05
N GLY A 14 -12.69 14.28 -6.10
CA GLY A 14 -11.24 14.14 -6.13
C GLY A 14 -10.83 12.69 -6.32
N LEU A 15 -10.41 12.36 -7.54
CA LEU A 15 -9.53 11.24 -7.78
C LEU A 15 -8.18 11.65 -7.19
N VAL A 16 -7.93 11.24 -5.94
CA VAL A 16 -6.60 11.34 -5.35
C VAL A 16 -5.71 10.39 -6.15
N VAL A 17 -4.90 10.96 -7.03
CA VAL A 17 -3.81 10.25 -7.68
C VAL A 17 -2.73 10.06 -6.63
N THR A 18 -2.75 8.91 -5.94
CA THR A 18 -1.72 8.52 -4.98
C THR A 18 -0.39 8.30 -5.70
N ARG A 19 0.65 9.01 -5.23
CA ARG A 19 2.08 8.75 -5.44
C ARG A 19 2.33 7.23 -5.45
N GLY A 20 3.06 6.72 -6.44
CA GLY A 20 3.37 5.29 -6.55
C GLY A 20 3.98 4.73 -5.26
N ASP A 21 3.25 3.77 -4.68
CA ASP A 21 3.76 2.60 -3.94
C ASP A 21 4.34 2.77 -2.53
N GLU A 22 3.76 3.60 -1.66
CA GLU A 22 3.85 3.29 -0.22
C GLU A 22 2.70 2.35 0.17
N VAL A 23 3.03 1.08 0.47
CA VAL A 23 2.08 0.09 1.01
C VAL A 23 1.39 0.62 2.26
N ASN A 24 2.05 1.48 3.06
CA ASN A 24 1.52 2.03 4.29
C ASN A 24 1.41 3.57 4.27
N GLN A 25 0.40 4.09 3.57
CA GLN A 25 0.08 5.52 3.54
C GLN A 25 -0.41 6.05 4.90
N ALA A 26 -0.75 5.15 5.83
CA ALA A 26 -1.18 5.47 7.18
C ALA A 26 -0.02 5.58 8.19
N ALA A 27 1.25 5.48 7.75
CA ALA A 27 2.41 5.56 8.63
C ALA A 27 2.48 6.88 9.42
N GLN A 28 2.04 7.99 8.82
CA GLN A 28 1.96 9.30 9.48
C GLN A 28 0.95 9.33 10.65
N TYR A 29 0.00 8.39 10.67
CA TYR A 29 -0.96 8.16 11.76
C TYR A 29 -0.48 7.07 12.72
N GLY A 30 0.80 6.71 12.67
CA GLY A 30 1.42 5.72 13.54
C GLY A 30 1.11 4.26 13.20
N ALA A 31 0.30 3.97 12.16
CA ALA A 31 0.03 2.60 11.72
C ALA A 31 1.31 1.91 11.25
N ARG A 32 1.50 0.65 11.61
CA ARG A 32 2.71 -0.12 11.26
C ARG A 32 2.32 -1.45 10.63
N VAL A 33 3.04 -1.86 9.61
CA VAL A 33 2.95 -3.22 9.06
C VAL A 33 4.06 -4.05 9.70
N GLN A 34 3.71 -5.16 10.33
CA GLN A 34 4.64 -6.20 10.74
C GLN A 34 4.57 -7.35 9.73
N PRO A 35 5.62 -7.55 8.92
CA PRO A 35 5.65 -8.63 7.96
C PRO A 35 5.63 -10.00 8.65
N ALA A 36 4.96 -10.97 8.02
CA ALA A 36 5.05 -12.37 8.41
C ALA A 36 6.45 -12.92 8.14
N ASP A 37 6.99 -13.70 9.09
CA ASP A 37 8.18 -14.50 8.84
C ASP A 37 7.76 -15.81 8.14
N VAL A 38 7.92 -15.84 6.82
CA VAL A 38 7.43 -16.93 5.97
C VAL A 38 8.55 -17.48 5.10
N PRO A 39 8.69 -18.82 4.96
CA PRO A 39 9.69 -19.40 4.10
C PRO A 39 9.48 -19.00 2.64
N ALA A 40 10.58 -18.84 1.92
CA ALA A 40 10.60 -18.72 0.46
C ALA A 40 9.66 -19.73 -0.22
N GLY A 41 8.88 -19.26 -1.19
CA GLY A 41 7.93 -20.08 -1.94
C GLY A 41 6.59 -20.36 -1.23
N SER A 42 6.47 -20.05 0.06
CA SER A 42 5.23 -20.26 0.83
C SER A 42 4.18 -19.22 0.48
N LEU A 43 2.90 -19.62 0.50
CA LEU A 43 1.78 -18.68 0.42
C LEU A 43 1.56 -18.03 1.79
N TYR A 44 1.23 -16.74 1.77
CA TYR A 44 0.89 -15.96 2.96
C TYR A 44 -0.02 -14.77 2.60
N TRP A 45 -0.67 -14.19 3.61
CA TRP A 45 -1.45 -12.96 3.45
C TRP A 45 -0.56 -11.73 3.58
N LYS A 46 -0.21 -11.10 2.46
CA LYS A 46 0.61 -9.89 2.44
C LYS A 46 -0.25 -8.64 2.55
N VAL A 47 0.15 -7.65 3.35
CA VAL A 47 -0.45 -6.31 3.31
C VAL A 47 0.04 -5.59 2.06
N VAL A 48 -0.89 -5.16 1.20
CA VAL A 48 -0.58 -4.43 -0.04
C VAL A 48 -1.07 -2.99 -0.03
N ASN A 49 -1.92 -2.62 0.94
CA ASN A 49 -2.35 -1.25 1.16
C ASN A 49 -2.87 -1.06 2.60
N VAL A 50 -2.35 -0.04 3.29
CA VAL A 50 -2.89 0.55 4.51
C VAL A 50 -3.09 2.03 4.24
N ARG A 51 -4.34 2.49 4.31
CA ARG A 51 -4.66 3.92 4.23
C ARG A 51 -5.47 4.34 5.43
N HIS A 52 -5.28 5.58 5.84
CA HIS A 52 -6.23 6.32 6.64
C HIS A 52 -7.27 6.93 5.71
N LEU A 53 -8.55 6.89 6.08
CA LEU A 53 -9.63 7.42 5.23
C LEU A 53 -9.71 8.93 5.38
N SER A 54 -9.79 9.63 4.25
CA SER A 54 -10.06 11.07 4.27
C SER A 54 -11.37 11.38 4.99
N PRO A 55 -11.55 12.61 5.51
CA PRO A 55 -12.79 13.01 6.19
C PRO A 55 -14.08 12.73 5.39
N ASP A 56 -14.07 13.02 4.09
CA ASP A 56 -15.21 12.81 3.19
C ASP A 56 -15.53 11.32 2.96
N GLU A 57 -14.50 10.47 2.93
CA GLU A 57 -14.64 9.01 2.84
C GLU A 57 -15.11 8.40 4.16
N ASN A 58 -14.53 8.85 5.28
CA ASN A 58 -14.77 8.28 6.59
C ASN A 58 -16.19 8.53 7.09
N ARG A 59 -16.73 9.74 6.86
CA ARG A 59 -18.09 10.14 7.29
C ARG A 59 -18.34 9.92 8.78
N GLY A 60 -17.35 10.25 9.61
CA GLY A 60 -17.45 10.16 11.08
C GLY A 60 -17.40 8.74 11.64
N LYS A 61 -16.98 7.74 10.84
CA LYS A 61 -16.80 6.37 11.33
C LYS A 61 -15.50 6.21 12.14
N HIS A 62 -15.37 5.05 12.76
CA HIS A 62 -14.24 4.67 13.59
C HIS A 62 -13.94 3.18 13.41
N ASN A 63 -13.63 2.77 12.18
CA ASN A 63 -13.52 1.36 11.81
C ASN A 63 -12.21 1.07 11.08
N VAL A 64 -11.73 -0.16 11.17
CA VAL A 64 -10.78 -0.73 10.23
C VAL A 64 -11.56 -1.53 9.21
N PHE A 65 -11.68 -1.04 7.99
CA PHE A 65 -12.21 -1.79 6.86
C PHE A 65 -11.13 -2.72 6.33
N VAL A 66 -11.50 -3.95 5.97
CA VAL A 66 -10.55 -4.96 5.49
C VAL A 66 -10.98 -5.52 4.13
N ARG A 67 -10.03 -5.57 3.19
CA ARG A 67 -10.15 -6.28 1.91
C ARG A 67 -9.19 -7.46 1.88
N VAL A 68 -9.61 -8.53 1.22
CA VAL A 68 -8.87 -9.78 1.09
C VAL A 68 -8.93 -10.25 -0.37
N LEU A 69 -7.78 -10.20 -1.03
CA LEU A 69 -7.63 -10.45 -2.47
C LEU A 69 -6.80 -11.71 -2.73
N ASP A 70 -7.10 -12.43 -3.80
CA ASP A 70 -6.28 -13.56 -4.24
C ASP A 70 -4.99 -13.09 -4.94
N GLU A 71 -4.17 -14.02 -5.41
CA GLU A 71 -2.91 -13.74 -6.11
C GLU A 71 -3.08 -12.86 -7.34
N ASN A 72 -4.27 -12.83 -7.95
CA ASN A 72 -4.61 -12.04 -9.14
C ASN A 72 -5.28 -10.71 -8.79
N GLY A 73 -5.44 -10.39 -7.50
CA GLY A 73 -6.11 -9.17 -7.05
C GLY A 73 -7.64 -9.25 -7.04
N ALA A 74 -8.23 -10.44 -7.21
CA ALA A 74 -9.68 -10.63 -7.16
C ALA A 74 -10.17 -10.85 -5.73
N ARG A 75 -11.40 -10.43 -5.40
CA ARG A 75 -12.01 -10.65 -4.08
C ARG A 75 -12.08 -12.14 -3.76
N VAL A 76 -11.60 -12.52 -2.57
CA VAL A 76 -11.77 -13.88 -2.04
C VAL A 76 -13.14 -14.02 -1.37
N ARG A 77 -13.82 -15.15 -1.63
CA ARG A 77 -15.13 -15.52 -1.06
C ARG A 77 -15.07 -16.83 -0.29
N ASP A 78 -14.09 -16.97 0.58
CA ASP A 78 -13.97 -18.13 1.45
C ASP A 78 -14.75 -17.88 2.76
N PRO A 79 -15.76 -18.70 3.09
CA PRO A 79 -16.55 -18.54 4.31
C PRO A 79 -15.79 -18.88 5.59
N ASN A 80 -14.58 -19.42 5.52
CA ASN A 80 -13.72 -19.70 6.67
C ASN A 80 -12.82 -18.53 7.03
N LEU A 81 -12.53 -17.63 6.07
CA LEU A 81 -11.66 -16.49 6.33
C LEU A 81 -12.30 -15.51 7.31
N ARG A 82 -11.50 -15.04 8.25
CA ARG A 82 -11.88 -14.06 9.28
C ARG A 82 -10.84 -12.95 9.36
N ILE A 83 -11.29 -11.81 9.85
CA ILE A 83 -10.42 -10.74 10.33
C ILE A 83 -10.10 -11.07 11.79
N GLY A 84 -8.88 -11.52 12.03
CA GLY A 84 -8.34 -11.59 13.38
C GLY A 84 -8.02 -10.18 13.86
N TRP A 85 -8.29 -9.88 15.13
CA TRP A 85 -8.00 -8.57 15.70
C TRP A 85 -7.75 -8.64 17.21
N THR A 86 -7.01 -7.67 17.71
CA THR A 86 -6.74 -7.46 19.14
C THR A 86 -6.39 -5.99 19.40
N TRP A 87 -6.09 -5.63 20.64
CA TRP A 87 -5.53 -4.32 20.97
C TRP A 87 -4.38 -4.43 21.97
N GLU A 88 -3.51 -3.42 21.98
CA GLU A 88 -2.42 -3.31 22.94
C GLU A 88 -2.95 -3.32 24.38
N GLY A 89 -2.40 -4.20 25.21
CA GLY A 89 -2.80 -4.34 26.62
C GLY A 89 -4.11 -5.09 26.86
N ARG A 90 -4.71 -5.70 25.82
CA ARG A 90 -5.84 -6.61 25.98
C ARG A 90 -5.55 -7.70 27.01
N ARG A 91 -6.48 -7.91 27.93
CA ARG A 91 -6.47 -9.01 28.90
C ARG A 91 -7.10 -10.26 28.32
N GLU A 92 -6.72 -11.42 28.84
CA GLU A 92 -7.21 -12.72 28.35
C GLU A 92 -8.73 -12.89 28.47
N ASP A 93 -9.35 -12.27 29.48
CA ASP A 93 -10.80 -12.29 29.72
C ASP A 93 -11.60 -11.34 28.80
N GLU A 94 -10.94 -10.36 28.20
CA GLU A 94 -11.56 -9.46 27.25
C GLU A 94 -11.70 -10.15 25.89
N ARG A 95 -12.85 -9.98 25.22
CA ARG A 95 -13.13 -10.70 23.96
C ARG A 95 -12.72 -9.88 22.74
N ALA A 96 -12.00 -10.51 21.82
CA ALA A 96 -11.76 -10.03 20.47
C ALA A 96 -12.09 -11.16 19.47
N ASP A 97 -13.39 -11.45 19.32
CA ASP A 97 -13.80 -12.55 18.44
C ASP A 97 -13.54 -12.18 16.98
N PRO A 98 -12.96 -13.09 16.18
CA PRO A 98 -12.68 -12.84 14.78
C PRO A 98 -13.93 -12.47 13.98
N LYS A 99 -13.81 -11.47 13.10
CA LYS A 99 -14.94 -10.93 12.32
C LYS A 99 -15.05 -11.58 10.94
N THR A 100 -16.26 -11.68 10.41
CA THR A 100 -16.53 -12.20 9.07
C THR A 100 -16.19 -11.21 7.96
N LEU A 101 -16.04 -11.72 6.73
CA LEU A 101 -15.81 -10.96 5.49
C LEU A 101 -17.06 -10.99 4.58
N ASP A 102 -18.24 -10.79 5.16
CA ASP A 102 -19.56 -11.01 4.58
C ASP A 102 -20.24 -9.76 4.00
N LYS A 103 -19.54 -8.61 3.97
CA LYS A 103 -20.11 -7.39 3.39
C LYS A 103 -20.42 -7.53 1.90
N PRO A 104 -21.50 -6.88 1.42
CA PRO A 104 -21.87 -6.93 0.01
C PRO A 104 -20.80 -6.29 -0.89
N ASP A 105 -20.87 -6.59 -2.17
CA ASP A 105 -20.04 -5.91 -3.16
C ASP A 105 -20.39 -4.42 -3.22
N GLY A 106 -19.40 -3.57 -3.47
CA GLY A 106 -19.55 -2.12 -3.50
C GLY A 106 -19.31 -1.42 -2.16
N GLU A 107 -19.20 -2.15 -1.05
CA GLU A 107 -18.69 -1.58 0.19
C GLU A 107 -17.18 -1.33 0.16
N LEU A 108 -16.73 -0.41 1.02
CA LEU A 108 -15.33 -0.03 1.10
C LEU A 108 -14.44 -1.22 1.49
N GLY A 109 -14.88 -2.07 2.41
CA GLY A 109 -14.21 -3.31 2.80
C GLY A 109 -15.14 -4.52 2.66
N PHE A 110 -14.56 -5.72 2.66
CA PHE A 110 -15.30 -6.99 2.69
C PHE A 110 -15.73 -7.38 4.11
N GLY A 111 -15.10 -6.79 5.13
CA GLY A 111 -15.50 -6.83 6.53
C GLY A 111 -14.91 -5.62 7.27
N ASP A 112 -15.20 -5.49 8.55
CA ASP A 112 -14.61 -4.43 9.38
C ASP A 112 -14.52 -4.80 10.87
N VAL A 113 -13.71 -4.01 11.58
CA VAL A 113 -13.51 -4.05 13.03
C VAL A 113 -13.71 -2.63 13.58
N ASP A 114 -14.46 -2.49 14.67
CA ASP A 114 -14.65 -1.20 15.35
C ASP A 114 -13.37 -0.79 16.11
N LEU A 115 -13.02 0.49 16.05
CA LEU A 115 -11.95 1.09 16.83
C LEU A 115 -12.54 1.81 18.05
N PHE A 116 -12.17 1.35 19.25
CA PHE A 116 -12.64 1.98 20.48
C PHE A 116 -11.69 3.07 20.98
N LYS A 117 -12.23 4.00 21.77
CA LYS A 117 -11.48 5.13 22.32
C LYS A 117 -10.27 4.65 23.13
N GLY A 118 -9.09 5.19 22.82
CA GLY A 118 -7.84 4.87 23.50
C GLY A 118 -7.27 3.48 23.19
N GLN A 119 -7.90 2.69 22.30
CA GLN A 119 -7.33 1.43 21.86
C GLN A 119 -6.38 1.62 20.69
N HIS A 120 -5.25 0.92 20.75
CA HIS A 120 -4.33 0.72 19.63
C HIS A 120 -4.57 -0.69 19.09
N THR A 121 -5.37 -0.76 18.03
CA THR A 121 -5.86 -2.01 17.46
C THR A 121 -4.86 -2.61 16.47
N GLU A 122 -4.84 -3.94 16.43
CA GLU A 122 -4.08 -4.76 15.51
C GLU A 122 -5.04 -5.65 14.71
N VAL A 123 -4.77 -5.84 13.41
CA VAL A 123 -5.57 -6.72 12.53
C VAL A 123 -4.70 -7.62 11.64
N TRP A 124 -5.19 -8.83 11.36
CA TRP A 124 -4.61 -9.81 10.43
C TRP A 124 -5.72 -10.66 9.78
N ILE A 125 -5.33 -11.54 8.85
CA ILE A 125 -6.23 -12.54 8.23
C ILE A 125 -5.95 -13.93 8.81
N GLU A 126 -7.01 -14.65 9.14
CA GLU A 126 -6.93 -16.03 9.62
C GLU A 126 -8.10 -16.89 9.09
N GLY A 127 -8.07 -18.19 9.41
CA GLY A 127 -9.14 -19.14 9.11
C GLY A 127 -8.82 -20.18 8.04
N ASP A 128 -7.81 -19.94 7.20
CA ASP A 128 -7.32 -20.89 6.17
C ASP A 128 -5.97 -21.53 6.51
N GLY A 129 -5.40 -21.18 7.67
CA GLY A 129 -4.11 -21.69 8.16
C GLY A 129 -2.89 -21.05 7.50
N LEU A 130 -3.06 -20.07 6.61
CA LEU A 130 -1.92 -19.33 6.08
C LEU A 130 -1.41 -18.32 7.12
N PRO A 131 -0.08 -18.16 7.24
CA PRO A 131 0.48 -17.02 7.96
C PRO A 131 0.15 -15.71 7.22
N GLY A 132 0.23 -14.59 7.92
CA GLY A 132 -0.09 -13.28 7.34
C GLY A 132 0.64 -12.16 8.04
N ASP A 133 0.80 -11.06 7.32
CA ASP A 133 1.25 -9.79 7.88
C ASP A 133 0.22 -9.30 8.91
N HIS A 134 0.68 -8.50 9.87
CA HIS A 134 -0.17 -7.82 10.84
C HIS A 134 -0.10 -6.32 10.61
N VAL A 135 -1.22 -5.62 10.82
CA VAL A 135 -1.25 -4.15 10.83
C VAL A 135 -1.55 -3.68 12.24
N LEU A 136 -0.57 -3.05 12.87
CA LEU A 136 -0.61 -2.62 14.27
C LEU A 136 -0.87 -1.12 14.39
N ASN A 137 -1.26 -0.74 15.60
CA ASN A 137 -1.40 0.64 16.02
C ASN A 137 -2.40 1.44 15.17
N LEU A 138 -3.53 0.81 14.85
CA LEU A 138 -4.69 1.47 14.26
C LEU A 138 -5.51 2.09 15.40
N HIS A 139 -5.63 3.42 15.43
CA HIS A 139 -6.32 4.11 16.52
C HIS A 139 -6.98 5.40 16.04
N THR A 140 -7.88 5.93 16.87
CA THR A 140 -8.68 7.13 16.53
C THR A 140 -8.28 8.36 17.32
N ASP A 141 -7.24 8.27 18.14
CA ASP A 141 -6.76 9.38 18.97
C ASP A 141 -5.80 10.30 18.20
N HIS A 142 -6.33 11.04 17.21
CA HIS A 142 -5.56 12.01 16.43
C HIS A 142 -6.11 13.43 16.61
N GLU A 143 -5.19 14.39 16.68
CA GLU A 143 -5.46 15.83 16.70
C GLU A 143 -4.44 16.56 15.81
N PRO A 144 -4.80 17.72 15.22
CA PRO A 144 -6.11 18.36 15.25
C PRO A 144 -7.14 17.64 14.37
N ALA A 145 -8.41 18.05 14.46
CA ALA A 145 -9.45 17.55 13.56
C ALA A 145 -9.14 17.89 12.09
N GLU A 146 -9.35 16.92 11.21
CA GLU A 146 -9.23 17.09 9.77
C GLU A 146 -10.56 17.55 9.18
N LYS A 147 -10.46 18.45 8.20
CA LYS A 147 -11.62 19.08 7.58
C LYS A 147 -12.09 18.31 6.36
N THR A 148 -13.40 18.22 6.19
CA THR A 148 -14.05 17.82 4.93
C THR A 148 -13.79 18.86 3.83
N ALA A 149 -14.08 18.49 2.58
CA ALA A 149 -13.91 19.40 1.44
C ALA A 149 -14.69 20.72 1.54
N ASP A 150 -15.79 20.76 2.30
CA ASP A 150 -16.59 21.96 2.59
C ASP A 150 -16.14 22.73 3.85
N GLY A 151 -15.03 22.33 4.47
CA GLY A 151 -14.39 23.01 5.59
C GLY A 151 -14.99 22.68 6.96
N GLN A 152 -15.93 21.74 7.05
CA GLN A 152 -16.48 21.26 8.32
C GLN A 152 -15.51 20.30 9.01
N ASP A 153 -15.69 20.11 10.32
CA ASP A 153 -15.01 19.02 11.02
C ASP A 153 -15.50 17.67 10.50
N GLY A 154 -14.59 16.84 10.01
CA GLY A 154 -14.90 15.47 9.59
C GLY A 154 -14.22 14.45 10.49
N ASN A 155 -12.94 14.16 10.23
CA ASN A 155 -12.18 13.28 11.12
C ASN A 155 -11.76 14.06 12.36
N THR A 156 -12.60 14.00 13.38
CA THR A 156 -12.31 14.55 14.70
C THR A 156 -11.70 13.50 15.61
N ARG A 157 -11.12 13.91 16.73
CA ARG A 157 -10.65 12.98 17.77
C ARG A 157 -11.72 11.91 18.04
N PHE A 158 -11.31 10.64 17.93
CA PHE A 158 -12.13 9.43 18.03
C PHE A 158 -12.97 9.03 16.80
N HIS A 159 -12.92 9.78 15.70
CA HIS A 159 -13.63 9.49 14.44
C HIS A 159 -12.65 9.40 13.27
N HIS A 160 -11.82 8.35 13.29
CA HIS A 160 -10.88 8.05 12.21
C HIS A 160 -11.05 6.58 11.80
N SER A 161 -10.95 6.30 10.51
CA SER A 161 -11.03 4.93 9.99
C SER A 161 -9.86 4.64 9.07
N TYR A 162 -9.61 3.35 8.86
CA TYR A 162 -8.56 2.86 7.99
C TYR A 162 -9.13 1.87 6.98
N LEU A 163 -8.51 1.74 5.81
CA LEU A 163 -8.69 0.58 4.95
C LEU A 163 -7.38 -0.18 4.84
N VAL A 164 -7.42 -1.45 5.23
CA VAL A 164 -6.35 -2.43 5.09
C VAL A 164 -6.72 -3.41 3.96
N THR A 165 -5.80 -3.67 3.05
CA THR A 165 -5.95 -4.67 1.99
C THR A 165 -4.87 -5.72 2.12
N PHE A 166 -5.29 -6.96 2.32
CA PHE A 166 -4.46 -8.15 2.27
C PHE A 166 -4.59 -8.80 0.90
N GLN A 167 -3.48 -9.30 0.36
CA GLN A 167 -3.44 -10.08 -0.86
C GLN A 167 -2.66 -11.37 -0.63
N ARG A 168 -3.26 -12.51 -0.98
CA ARG A 168 -2.56 -13.79 -0.94
C ARG A 168 -1.38 -13.72 -1.91
N THR A 169 -0.18 -13.95 -1.39
CA THR A 169 1.07 -13.76 -2.12
C THR A 169 1.97 -14.96 -1.88
N ARG A 170 2.76 -15.35 -2.90
CA ARG A 170 3.89 -16.28 -2.69
C ARG A 170 5.11 -15.49 -2.27
N GLN A 171 5.73 -15.88 -1.16
CA GLN A 171 7.00 -15.31 -0.73
C GLN A 171 8.04 -15.57 -1.81
N ALA A 172 8.73 -14.51 -2.26
CA ALA A 172 9.79 -14.65 -3.24
C ALA A 172 10.91 -15.52 -2.67
N GLU A 173 11.49 -16.37 -3.51
CA GLU A 173 12.67 -17.13 -3.13
C GLU A 173 13.83 -16.16 -2.93
N ALA A 174 14.49 -16.23 -1.78
CA ALA A 174 15.68 -15.44 -1.54
C ALA A 174 16.71 -15.83 -2.61
N ALA A 175 17.14 -14.86 -3.43
CA ALA A 175 18.27 -15.09 -4.31
C ALA A 175 19.41 -15.64 -3.45
N MET A 176 19.93 -16.82 -3.80
CA MET A 176 21.17 -17.31 -3.20
C MET A 176 22.16 -16.15 -3.16
N PRO A 177 22.92 -15.93 -2.07
CA PRO A 177 23.97 -14.94 -2.10
C PRO A 177 24.85 -15.29 -3.30
N ALA A 178 24.95 -14.35 -4.26
CA ALA A 178 25.83 -14.53 -5.40
C ALA A 178 27.20 -14.95 -4.85
N PRO A 179 27.85 -15.98 -5.42
CA PRO A 179 29.19 -16.33 -4.99
C PRO A 179 30.06 -15.06 -5.02
N ALA A 180 30.79 -14.81 -3.93
CA ALA A 180 31.74 -13.71 -3.86
C ALA A 180 32.61 -13.70 -5.14
N PRO A 181 33.03 -12.54 -5.68
CA PRO A 181 33.81 -12.48 -6.92
C PRO A 181 35.03 -13.43 -6.83
N GLN A 182 34.96 -14.57 -7.51
CA GLN A 182 36.10 -15.46 -7.65
C GLN A 182 37.00 -14.86 -8.73
N GLU A 183 38.24 -14.55 -8.37
CA GLU A 183 39.25 -14.10 -9.33
C GLU A 183 39.41 -15.14 -10.47
N PRO A 184 39.57 -14.73 -11.74
CA PRO A 184 39.57 -15.67 -12.86
C PRO A 184 40.79 -16.59 -12.82
N GLY A 185 40.57 -17.88 -12.56
CA GLY A 185 41.59 -18.91 -12.58
C GLY A 185 41.09 -20.27 -13.09
N ALA A 186 41.26 -20.49 -14.39
CA ALA A 186 41.23 -21.75 -15.14
C ALA A 186 39.93 -22.58 -15.23
N VAL A 187 39.53 -22.84 -16.48
CA VAL A 187 38.37 -23.60 -16.94
C VAL A 187 38.53 -25.12 -16.80
N VAL A 188 37.43 -25.83 -16.50
CA VAL A 188 37.07 -27.12 -17.13
C VAL A 188 35.55 -27.26 -17.19
N ALA A 189 35.06 -27.67 -18.34
CA ALA A 189 33.65 -27.75 -18.70
C ALA A 189 32.91 -28.92 -18.04
N ALA A 190 31.64 -28.72 -17.71
CA ALA A 190 30.62 -29.76 -17.71
C ALA A 190 29.25 -29.17 -18.07
N THR A 191 28.53 -29.92 -18.89
CA THR A 191 27.25 -29.66 -19.55
C THR A 191 26.06 -29.80 -18.60
N ASN A 192 25.05 -28.93 -18.73
CA ASN A 192 23.65 -29.31 -19.01
C ASN A 192 22.75 -28.07 -19.01
N GLY A 193 21.89 -28.00 -20.02
CA GLY A 193 20.90 -26.94 -20.18
C GLY A 193 19.84 -26.98 -19.08
N SER A 194 19.60 -25.82 -18.49
CA SER A 194 18.34 -25.47 -17.84
C SER A 194 17.81 -24.25 -18.60
N PRO A 195 16.53 -24.17 -19.00
CA PRO A 195 16.01 -22.94 -19.58
C PRO A 195 16.15 -21.84 -18.52
N ALA A 196 16.88 -20.78 -18.87
CA ALA A 196 16.99 -19.60 -18.02
C ALA A 196 15.57 -19.12 -17.67
N PRO A 197 15.29 -18.76 -16.41
CA PRO A 197 14.01 -18.16 -16.05
C PRO A 197 13.76 -16.94 -16.94
N PRO A 198 12.51 -16.66 -17.33
CA PRO A 198 12.21 -15.53 -18.20
C PRO A 198 12.75 -14.24 -17.58
N ALA A 199 13.47 -13.48 -18.40
CA ALA A 199 13.95 -12.16 -18.07
C ALA A 199 12.77 -11.25 -17.67
N LEU A 200 12.87 -10.61 -16.51
CA LEU A 200 11.89 -9.70 -15.96
C LEU A 200 12.52 -8.32 -15.84
N ASP A 201 11.90 -7.33 -16.45
CA ASP A 201 12.31 -5.94 -16.33
C ASP A 201 11.50 -5.30 -15.20
N ALA A 202 12.17 -4.87 -14.14
CA ALA A 202 11.52 -4.21 -13.01
C ALA A 202 12.40 -3.11 -12.41
N ALA A 203 11.74 -2.11 -11.83
CA ALA A 203 12.36 -0.99 -11.14
C ALA A 203 11.69 -0.78 -9.80
N THR A 204 12.46 -0.47 -8.77
CA THR A 204 11.96 -0.05 -7.46
C THR A 204 12.49 1.33 -7.15
N PHE A 205 11.60 2.23 -6.73
CA PHE A 205 11.98 3.56 -6.27
C PHE A 205 12.79 3.46 -4.97
N VAL A 206 13.91 4.19 -4.88
CA VAL A 206 14.74 4.23 -3.67
C VAL A 206 14.51 5.54 -2.91
N ARG A 207 14.71 6.67 -3.60
CA ARG A 207 14.52 8.01 -3.04
C ARG A 207 14.54 9.08 -4.12
N GLU A 208 14.07 10.26 -3.78
CA GLU A 208 14.31 11.47 -4.57
C GLU A 208 15.76 11.94 -4.35
N GLU A 209 16.34 12.56 -5.37
CA GLU A 209 17.67 13.15 -5.31
C GLU A 209 17.63 14.68 -5.38
N ASP A 210 16.53 15.27 -5.85
CA ASP A 210 16.28 16.70 -5.76
C ASP A 210 15.59 17.11 -4.45
N ASP A 211 15.71 18.39 -4.13
CA ASP A 211 15.05 19.05 -2.99
C ASP A 211 13.74 19.74 -3.44
N VAL A 212 12.98 19.17 -4.37
CA VAL A 212 11.65 19.67 -4.77
C VAL A 212 10.58 18.71 -4.26
N PRO A 213 10.18 18.79 -2.98
CA PRO A 213 9.14 17.92 -2.42
C PRO A 213 7.83 18.01 -3.18
N ASP A 214 7.03 16.95 -3.12
CA ASP A 214 5.68 17.00 -3.65
C ASP A 214 4.84 18.09 -2.96
N GLY A 215 4.00 18.75 -3.75
CA GLY A 215 3.22 19.90 -3.29
C GLY A 215 4.00 21.21 -3.24
N THR A 216 5.27 21.23 -3.66
CA THR A 216 6.02 22.48 -3.85
C THR A 216 5.28 23.42 -4.80
N ARG A 217 4.95 24.62 -4.31
CA ARG A 217 4.32 25.66 -5.14
C ARG A 217 5.39 26.36 -5.98
N LEU A 218 5.36 26.10 -7.27
CA LEU A 218 6.19 26.80 -8.26
C LEU A 218 5.42 27.97 -8.87
N ARG A 219 6.13 29.03 -9.26
CA ARG A 219 5.53 30.13 -10.01
C ARG A 219 5.20 29.69 -11.44
N PRO A 220 4.18 30.27 -12.08
CA PRO A 220 3.94 30.04 -13.51
C PRO A 220 5.20 30.35 -14.34
N GLY A 221 5.68 29.37 -15.10
CA GLY A 221 6.90 29.47 -15.93
C GLY A 221 8.23 29.22 -15.19
N GLU A 222 8.18 28.89 -13.89
CA GLU A 222 9.37 28.50 -13.12
C GLU A 222 9.87 27.12 -13.57
N ARG A 223 11.16 27.03 -13.92
CA ARG A 223 11.79 25.78 -14.33
C ARG A 223 12.30 25.03 -13.12
N PHE A 224 12.03 23.73 -13.06
CA PHE A 224 12.57 22.85 -12.04
C PHE A 224 13.07 21.54 -12.68
N ALA A 225 13.95 20.83 -11.97
CA ALA A 225 14.47 19.54 -12.42
C ALA A 225 14.17 18.50 -11.34
N LYS A 226 13.53 17.41 -11.75
CA LYS A 226 13.22 16.27 -10.88
C LYS A 226 14.19 15.12 -11.14
N ARG A 227 14.75 14.55 -10.09
CA ARG A 227 15.77 13.49 -10.08
C ARG A 227 15.36 12.42 -9.09
N TRP A 228 15.36 11.17 -9.55
CA TRP A 228 15.02 10.02 -8.73
C TRP A 228 16.14 8.99 -8.78
N VAL A 229 16.39 8.37 -7.64
CA VAL A 229 17.23 7.18 -7.54
C VAL A 229 16.32 5.97 -7.65
N LEU A 230 16.51 5.19 -8.72
CA LEU A 230 15.82 3.93 -8.96
C LEU A 230 16.81 2.78 -8.79
N ARG A 231 16.32 1.66 -8.24
CA ARG A 231 17.04 0.40 -8.19
C ARG A 231 16.46 -0.55 -9.22
N ASN A 232 17.33 -1.19 -10.01
CA ASN A 232 16.91 -2.32 -10.82
C ASN A 232 16.53 -3.50 -9.91
N SER A 233 15.26 -3.85 -9.91
CA SER A 233 14.68 -4.97 -9.16
C SER A 233 14.27 -6.12 -10.06
N GLY A 234 14.54 -6.03 -11.37
CA GLY A 234 14.34 -7.09 -12.33
C GLY A 234 15.50 -8.08 -12.39
N THR A 235 15.38 -9.05 -13.28
CA THR A 235 16.42 -10.04 -13.59
C THR A 235 17.24 -9.66 -14.83
N THR A 236 16.83 -8.64 -15.59
CA THR A 236 17.56 -8.07 -16.73
C THR A 236 18.34 -6.81 -16.34
N THR A 237 19.54 -6.63 -16.86
CA THR A 237 20.27 -5.35 -16.75
C THR A 237 19.62 -4.29 -17.65
N TRP A 238 19.39 -3.08 -17.11
CA TRP A 238 19.02 -1.93 -17.93
C TRP A 238 20.18 -1.56 -18.87
N ALA A 239 20.10 -2.06 -20.09
CA ALA A 239 21.09 -1.83 -21.14
C ALA A 239 20.69 -0.64 -22.03
N GLN A 240 21.44 -0.40 -23.11
CA GLN A 240 21.11 0.60 -24.11
C GLN A 240 19.70 0.33 -24.69
N GLY A 241 18.78 1.30 -24.56
CA GLY A 241 17.39 1.18 -25.00
C GLY A 241 16.35 1.42 -23.90
N TYR A 242 16.76 1.31 -22.63
CA TYR A 242 15.93 1.73 -21.49
C TYR A 242 15.87 3.25 -21.41
N ARG A 243 14.67 3.79 -21.22
CA ARG A 243 14.43 5.24 -21.07
C ARG A 243 13.38 5.48 -20.02
N LEU A 244 13.50 6.61 -19.31
CA LEU A 244 12.36 7.14 -18.58
C LEU A 244 11.31 7.59 -19.61
N ALA A 245 10.09 7.09 -19.46
CA ALA A 245 8.97 7.45 -20.32
C ALA A 245 7.93 8.21 -19.49
N TRP A 246 7.33 9.23 -20.11
CA TRP A 246 6.17 9.88 -19.53
C TRP A 246 4.98 8.91 -19.59
N ALA A 247 4.45 8.55 -18.42
CA ALA A 247 3.38 7.56 -18.28
C ALA A 247 1.97 8.17 -18.17
N GLY A 248 1.87 9.49 -17.98
CA GLY A 248 0.61 10.22 -17.85
C GLY A 248 0.72 11.47 -16.95
N GLY A 249 -0.40 12.16 -16.75
CA GLY A 249 -0.49 13.41 -15.99
C GLY A 249 -0.56 14.65 -16.88
N ASP A 250 -0.41 15.84 -16.31
CA ASP A 250 -0.27 17.07 -17.10
C ASP A 250 1.18 17.22 -17.60
N SER A 251 1.33 17.73 -18.81
CA SER A 251 2.66 18.07 -19.33
C SER A 251 3.18 19.32 -18.62
N LEU A 252 4.27 19.14 -17.87
CA LEU A 252 5.03 20.23 -17.26
C LEU A 252 6.08 20.65 -18.30
N GLY A 253 5.70 21.61 -19.14
CA GLY A 253 6.44 22.05 -20.34
C GLY A 253 7.77 22.74 -20.09
#